data_AF-A0A9Y2IF10-F1
#
_entry.id   AF-A0A9Y2IF10-F1
#
_cell.length_a   1.000
_cell.length_b   1.000
_cell.length_c   1.000
_cell.angle_alpha   90.00
_cell.angle_beta   90.00
_cell.angle_gamma   90.00
#
_symmetry.space_group_name_H-M   'P 1'
#
loop_
_entity.id
_entity.type
_entity.pdbx_description
1 polymer ?
#
loop_
_entity_poly.entity_id
_entity_poly.type
_entity_poly.pdbx_seq_one_letter_code
_entity_poly.pdbx_strand_id
1 'polypeptide(L)'
;MYRSPGERAAAIETGAARPDLRRWVAASAADLAEAAGAMLAAAWAAEVVTAQGRTVAAGETAWLRARETCVHAVDLGAGTTFDDLPDGFLAVLVDDIAAWRSARPAPAIRLTTPCTDHEITGDGTPVSVDLPLATAAAWLAGRHHEAGLPTLPNWM
;
A
#
# COMPACT_ATOMS: atom_id res chain seq x y z
N MET A 1 1.33 4.14 17.42
CA MET A 1 1.28 5.31 16.50
C MET A 1 2.53 6.14 16.73
N TYR A 2 3.13 6.73 15.69
CA TYR A 2 4.24 7.66 15.88
C TYR A 2 3.77 8.91 16.63
N ARG A 3 4.59 9.46 17.52
CA ARG A 3 4.22 10.66 18.30
C ARG A 3 4.04 11.90 17.42
N SER A 4 4.80 11.99 16.33
CA SER A 4 4.69 13.07 15.34
C SER A 4 5.30 12.66 13.99
N PRO A 5 4.99 13.39 12.89
CA PRO A 5 5.67 13.19 11.61
C PRO A 5 7.19 13.39 11.68
N GLY A 6 7.66 14.38 12.46
CA GLY A 6 9.08 14.65 12.64
C GLY A 6 9.81 13.53 13.38
N GLU A 7 9.19 12.96 14.42
CA GLU A 7 9.75 11.81 15.14
C GLU A 7 9.84 10.57 14.23
N ARG A 8 8.83 10.33 13.40
CA ARG A 8 8.86 9.25 12.39
C ARG A 8 10.02 9.44 11.42
N ALA A 9 10.19 10.63 10.85
CA ALA A 9 11.27 10.93 9.92
C ALA A 9 12.65 10.72 10.57
N ALA A 10 12.86 11.26 11.77
CA ALA A 10 14.13 11.11 12.49
C ALA A 10 14.43 9.63 12.83
N ALA A 11 13.42 8.85 13.19
CA ALA A 11 13.57 7.42 13.45
C ALA A 11 13.95 6.63 12.18
N ILE A 12 13.41 7.01 11.01
CA ILE A 12 13.79 6.42 9.71
C ILE A 12 15.24 6.75 9.39
N GLU A 13 15.64 8.01 9.47
CA GLU A 13 17.03 8.45 9.19
C GLU A 13 18.04 7.73 10.10
N THR A 14 17.74 7.67 11.40
CA THR A 14 18.57 6.95 12.37
C THR A 14 18.59 5.45 12.09
N GLY A 15 17.43 4.88 11.75
CA GLY A 15 17.25 3.47 11.43
C GLY A 15 18.02 3.03 10.19
N ALA A 16 18.12 3.89 9.17
CA ALA A 16 18.81 3.61 7.92
C ALA A 16 20.31 3.36 8.10
N ALA A 17 20.93 3.97 9.11
CA ALA A 17 22.35 3.80 9.42
C ALA A 17 22.67 2.57 10.30
N ARG A 18 21.66 1.75 10.65
CA ARG A 18 21.85 0.64 11.59
C ARG A 18 22.69 -0.50 11.01
N PRO A 19 23.74 -0.95 11.72
CA PRO A 19 24.52 -2.12 11.29
C PRO A 19 23.77 -3.44 11.48
N ASP A 20 22.73 -3.46 12.31
CA ASP A 20 21.94 -4.65 12.67
C ASP A 20 20.59 -4.75 11.93
N LEU A 21 20.39 -3.98 10.85
CA LEU A 21 19.09 -3.77 10.21
C LEU A 21 18.33 -5.07 9.89
N ARG A 22 19.00 -6.11 9.37
CA ARG A 22 18.36 -7.40 9.06
C ARG A 22 17.82 -8.10 10.32
N ARG A 23 18.60 -8.09 11.41
CA ARG A 23 18.18 -8.67 12.69
C ARG A 23 17.02 -7.88 13.27
N TRP A 24 17.08 -6.56 13.18
CA TRP A 24 16.03 -5.67 13.68
C TRP A 24 14.71 -5.85 12.91
N VAL A 25 14.74 -5.98 11.58
CA VAL A 25 13.55 -6.29 10.76
C VAL A 25 12.97 -7.65 11.14
N ALA A 26 13.81 -8.68 11.28
CA ALA A 26 13.33 -10.01 11.68
C ALA A 26 12.69 -10.02 13.08
N ALA A 27 13.31 -9.34 14.04
CA ALA A 27 12.78 -9.22 15.40
C ALA A 27 11.44 -8.47 15.41
N SER A 28 11.36 -7.31 14.75
CA SER A 28 10.10 -6.53 14.70
C SER A 28 8.96 -7.26 13.98
N ALA A 29 9.27 -8.10 12.98
CA ALA A 29 8.28 -8.96 12.35
C ALA A 29 7.78 -10.06 13.30
N ALA A 30 8.68 -10.66 14.09
CA ALA A 30 8.31 -11.66 15.09
C ALA A 30 7.43 -11.05 16.19
N ASP A 31 7.80 -9.87 16.71
CA ASP A 31 7.04 -9.16 17.74
C ASP A 31 5.61 -8.85 17.27
N LEU A 32 5.45 -8.40 16.01
CA LEU A 32 4.14 -8.13 15.43
C LEU A 32 3.32 -9.41 15.27
N ALA A 33 3.94 -10.51 14.83
CA ALA A 33 3.27 -11.80 14.67
C ALA A 33 2.83 -12.37 16.02
N GLU A 34 3.66 -12.26 17.06
CA GLU A 34 3.33 -12.66 18.43
C GLU A 34 2.17 -11.84 18.97
N ALA A 35 2.22 -10.50 18.82
CA ALA A 35 1.15 -9.61 19.26
C ALA A 35 -0.18 -9.94 18.56
N ALA A 36 -0.16 -10.16 17.25
CA ALA A 36 -1.34 -10.57 16.48
C ALA A 36 -1.88 -11.94 16.94
N GLY A 37 -1.00 -12.92 17.19
CA GLY A 37 -1.37 -14.25 17.68
C GLY A 37 -1.98 -14.24 19.09
N ALA A 38 -1.64 -13.24 19.91
CA ALA A 38 -2.18 -13.06 21.25
C ALA A 38 -3.50 -12.26 21.29
N MET A 39 -3.95 -11.68 20.16
CA MET A 39 -5.18 -10.88 20.13
C MET A 39 -6.44 -11.73 20.29
N LEU A 40 -7.28 -11.36 21.26
CA LEU A 40 -8.63 -11.91 21.40
C LEU A 40 -9.49 -11.55 20.17
N ALA A 41 -10.43 -12.43 19.81
CA ALA A 41 -11.35 -12.22 18.68
C ALA A 41 -12.04 -10.84 18.71
N ALA A 42 -12.53 -10.41 19.88
CA ALA A 42 -13.18 -9.11 20.05
C ALA A 42 -12.23 -7.91 19.90
N ALA A 43 -10.93 -8.09 20.18
CA ALA A 43 -9.95 -7.00 20.08
C ALA A 43 -9.69 -6.60 18.63
N TRP A 44 -9.91 -7.50 17.67
CA TRP A 44 -9.80 -7.18 16.24
C TRP A 44 -10.83 -6.16 15.76
N ALA A 45 -11.97 -6.07 16.44
CA ALA A 45 -13.03 -5.10 16.15
C ALA A 45 -12.85 -3.76 16.89
N ALA A 46 -11.85 -3.63 17.78
CA ALA A 46 -11.62 -2.41 18.52
C ALA A 46 -11.21 -1.26 17.58
N GLU A 47 -11.78 -0.07 17.78
CA GLU A 47 -11.45 1.10 16.99
C GLU A 47 -10.08 1.66 17.36
N VAL A 48 -9.25 1.92 16.35
CA VAL A 48 -7.91 2.50 16.46
C VAL A 48 -7.75 3.62 15.43
N VAL A 49 -6.82 4.54 15.68
CA VAL A 49 -6.54 5.67 14.79
C VAL A 49 -5.24 5.41 14.03
N THR A 50 -5.33 5.44 12.70
CA THR A 50 -4.18 5.34 11.79
C THR A 50 -3.32 6.62 11.84
N ALA A 51 -2.09 6.56 11.32
CA ALA A 51 -1.21 7.74 11.23
C ALA A 51 -1.81 8.88 10.38
N GLN A 52 -2.75 8.57 9.49
CA GLN A 52 -3.48 9.52 8.65
C GLN A 52 -4.75 10.06 9.33
N GLY A 53 -5.00 9.73 10.60
CA GLY A 53 -6.16 10.21 11.36
C GLY A 53 -7.47 9.46 11.08
N ARG A 54 -7.44 8.37 10.29
CA ARG A 54 -8.64 7.53 10.06
C ARG A 54 -8.88 6.63 11.26
N THR A 55 -10.12 6.59 11.76
CA THR A 55 -10.58 5.58 12.71
C THR A 55 -10.96 4.31 11.95
N VAL A 56 -10.35 3.18 12.31
CA VAL A 56 -10.54 1.87 11.67
C VAL A 56 -10.55 0.77 12.73
N ALA A 57 -11.07 -0.40 12.40
CA ALA A 57 -10.94 -1.57 13.28
C ALA A 57 -9.45 -2.00 13.36
N ALA A 58 -9.02 -2.55 14.50
CA ALA A 58 -7.65 -3.03 14.69
C ALA A 58 -7.25 -4.10 13.64
N GLY A 59 -8.22 -4.88 13.16
CA GLY A 59 -8.06 -5.83 12.04
C GLY A 59 -7.51 -5.22 10.76
N GLU A 60 -7.73 -3.92 10.52
CA GLU A 60 -7.16 -3.19 9.39
C GLU A 60 -5.62 -3.24 9.39
N THR A 61 -5.00 -3.42 10.55
CA THR A 61 -3.54 -3.54 10.68
C THR A 61 -2.98 -4.69 9.83
N ALA A 62 -3.74 -5.77 9.62
CA ALA A 62 -3.33 -6.88 8.77
C ALA A 62 -3.21 -6.45 7.30
N TRP A 63 -4.20 -5.71 6.80
CA TRP A 63 -4.17 -5.12 5.46
C TRP A 63 -3.02 -4.11 5.33
N LEU A 64 -2.93 -3.16 6.27
CA LEU A 64 -1.87 -2.15 6.27
C LEU A 64 -0.49 -2.80 6.26
N ARG A 65 -0.27 -3.86 7.05
CA ARG A 65 1.00 -4.57 7.08
C ARG A 65 1.28 -5.30 5.76
N ALA A 66 0.30 -6.04 5.23
CA ALA A 66 0.44 -6.75 3.96
C ALA A 66 0.83 -5.79 2.84
N ARG A 67 0.17 -4.64 2.76
CA ARG A 67 0.46 -3.57 1.80
C ARG A 67 1.91 -3.11 1.86
N GLU A 68 2.40 -2.75 3.05
CA GLU A 68 3.78 -2.31 3.23
C GLU A 68 4.78 -3.41 2.87
N THR A 69 4.54 -4.66 3.30
CA THR A 69 5.50 -5.74 3.05
C THR A 69 5.54 -6.19 1.60
N CYS A 70 4.39 -6.29 0.94
CA CYS A 70 4.31 -6.77 -0.45
C CYS A 70 4.84 -5.71 -1.42
N VAL A 71 4.45 -4.44 -1.26
CA VAL A 71 4.94 -3.36 -2.13
C VAL A 71 6.44 -3.13 -1.89
N HIS A 72 6.90 -3.06 -0.64
CA HIS A 72 8.32 -2.82 -0.39
C HIS A 72 9.22 -4.04 -0.65
N ALA A 73 8.68 -5.26 -0.73
CA ALA A 73 9.46 -6.40 -1.26
C ALA A 73 9.85 -6.17 -2.73
N VAL A 74 8.97 -5.55 -3.52
CA VAL A 74 9.29 -5.11 -4.89
C VAL A 74 10.29 -3.94 -4.85
N ASP A 75 10.07 -2.95 -3.99
CA ASP A 75 10.96 -1.77 -3.90
C ASP A 75 12.41 -2.13 -3.49
N LEU A 76 12.63 -3.25 -2.79
CA LEU A 76 13.97 -3.76 -2.47
C LEU A 76 14.79 -4.17 -3.70
N GLY A 77 14.14 -4.38 -4.86
CA GLY A 77 14.83 -4.73 -6.11
C GLY A 77 15.54 -6.09 -6.06
N ALA A 78 15.09 -7.00 -5.20
CA ALA A 78 15.72 -8.30 -4.96
C ALA A 78 15.19 -9.43 -5.88
N GLY A 79 14.44 -9.07 -6.93
CA GLY A 79 13.85 -10.00 -7.91
C GLY A 79 12.36 -10.26 -7.73
N THR A 80 11.74 -9.84 -6.62
CA THR A 80 10.27 -9.83 -6.47
C THR A 80 9.66 -8.72 -7.31
N THR A 81 8.59 -9.04 -8.02
CA THR A 81 7.81 -8.14 -8.87
C THR A 81 6.33 -8.15 -8.46
N PHE A 82 5.52 -7.27 -9.03
CA PHE A 82 4.06 -7.29 -8.80
C PHE A 82 3.42 -8.57 -9.36
N ASP A 83 4.00 -9.20 -10.39
CA ASP A 83 3.54 -10.47 -10.95
C ASP A 83 3.74 -11.66 -9.98
N ASP A 84 4.61 -11.51 -8.98
CA ASP A 84 4.84 -12.52 -7.94
C ASP A 84 3.87 -12.40 -6.76
N LEU A 85 3.04 -11.34 -6.73
CA LEU A 85 2.11 -11.09 -5.63
C LEU A 85 0.77 -11.80 -5.86
N PRO A 86 0.07 -12.24 -4.79
CA PRO A 86 -1.21 -12.93 -4.95
C PRO A 86 -2.28 -12.05 -5.62
N ASP A 87 -3.02 -12.58 -6.61
CA ASP A 87 -4.09 -11.86 -7.30
C ASP A 87 -5.11 -11.21 -6.35
N GLY A 88 -5.51 -11.93 -5.30
CA GLY A 88 -6.42 -11.40 -4.29
C GLY A 88 -5.87 -10.20 -3.52
N PHE A 89 -4.55 -10.15 -3.29
CA PHE A 89 -3.89 -8.98 -2.73
C PHE A 89 -3.86 -7.83 -3.73
N LEU A 90 -3.52 -8.11 -4.98
CA LEU A 90 -3.45 -7.10 -6.05
C LEU A 90 -4.81 -6.45 -6.30
N ALA A 91 -5.90 -7.21 -6.29
CA ALA A 91 -7.26 -6.70 -6.44
C ALA A 91 -7.62 -5.69 -5.33
N VAL A 92 -7.39 -6.07 -4.06
CA VAL A 92 -7.63 -5.19 -2.91
C VAL A 92 -6.70 -3.97 -2.94
N LEU A 93 -5.47 -4.12 -3.44
CA LEU A 93 -4.53 -3.01 -3.60
C LEU A 93 -5.02 -2.00 -4.65
N VAL A 94 -5.49 -2.48 -5.80
CA VAL A 94 -6.08 -1.63 -6.83
C VAL A 94 -7.28 -0.87 -6.27
N ASP A 95 -8.17 -1.53 -5.53
CA ASP A 95 -9.31 -0.89 -4.86
C ASP A 95 -8.86 0.23 -3.89
N ASP A 96 -7.91 -0.06 -3.00
CA ASP A 96 -7.41 0.91 -2.00
C ASP A 96 -6.77 2.13 -2.69
N ILE A 97 -5.95 1.90 -3.72
CA ILE A 97 -5.31 3.00 -4.44
C ILE A 97 -6.32 3.79 -5.27
N ALA A 98 -7.27 3.13 -5.94
CA ALA A 98 -8.31 3.79 -6.71
C ALA A 98 -9.16 4.71 -5.80
N ALA A 99 -9.60 4.21 -4.64
CA ALA A 99 -10.32 4.99 -3.65
C ALA A 99 -9.48 6.17 -3.12
N TRP A 100 -8.20 5.94 -2.84
CA TRP A 100 -7.27 6.99 -2.41
C TRP A 100 -7.09 8.06 -3.48
N ARG A 101 -6.99 7.68 -4.76
CA ARG A 101 -6.79 8.61 -5.87
C ARG A 101 -8.05 9.43 -6.15
N SER A 102 -9.22 8.82 -6.12
CA SER A 102 -10.52 9.50 -6.29
C SER A 102 -10.77 10.61 -5.27
N ALA A 103 -10.06 10.59 -4.13
CA ALA A 103 -10.14 11.63 -3.10
C ALA A 103 -9.15 12.80 -3.31
N ARG A 104 -8.41 12.85 -4.43
CA ARG A 104 -7.34 13.83 -4.68
C ARG A 104 -7.38 14.36 -6.12
N PRO A 105 -6.87 15.58 -6.37
CA PRO A 105 -6.74 16.09 -7.73
C PRO A 105 -5.81 15.21 -8.58
N ALA A 106 -6.36 14.62 -9.64
CA ALA A 106 -5.70 13.78 -10.62
C ALA A 106 -6.57 13.70 -11.88
N PRO A 107 -6.05 13.27 -13.05
CA PRO A 107 -6.88 13.01 -14.22
C PRO A 107 -7.95 11.94 -13.94
N ALA A 108 -9.16 12.12 -14.49
CA ALA A 108 -10.18 11.07 -14.47
C ALA A 108 -9.70 9.84 -15.27
N ILE A 109 -9.88 8.64 -14.73
CA ILE A 109 -9.43 7.38 -15.35
C ILE A 109 -10.55 6.35 -15.28
N ARG A 110 -10.76 5.62 -16.39
CA ARG A 110 -11.50 4.37 -16.42
C ARG A 110 -10.49 3.24 -16.61
N LEU A 111 -10.21 2.51 -15.53
CA LEU A 111 -9.28 1.40 -15.55
C LEU A 111 -10.08 0.09 -15.72
N THR A 112 -9.70 -0.71 -16.70
CA THR A 112 -10.20 -2.08 -16.88
C THR A 112 -9.05 -3.04 -16.60
N THR A 113 -9.35 -4.05 -15.79
CA THR A 113 -8.48 -5.20 -15.55
C THR A 113 -9.25 -6.48 -15.93
N PRO A 114 -8.59 -7.64 -16.07
CA PRO A 114 -9.30 -8.89 -16.36
C PRO A 114 -10.40 -9.26 -15.36
N CYS A 115 -10.35 -8.74 -14.14
CA CYS A 115 -11.26 -9.10 -13.05
C CYS A 115 -12.31 -8.03 -12.74
N THR A 116 -12.03 -6.76 -13.03
CA THR A 116 -12.89 -5.64 -12.60
C THR A 116 -12.57 -4.35 -13.35
N ASP A 117 -13.58 -3.48 -13.39
CA ASP A 117 -13.47 -2.09 -13.84
C ASP A 117 -13.43 -1.14 -12.63
N HIS A 118 -12.65 -0.08 -12.71
CA HIS A 118 -12.62 1.00 -11.74
C HIS A 118 -12.84 2.36 -12.42
N GLU A 119 -13.72 3.15 -11.84
CA GLU A 119 -13.80 4.58 -12.12
C GLU A 119 -13.00 5.33 -11.05
N ILE A 120 -11.90 5.94 -11.47
CA ILE A 120 -11.10 6.81 -10.62
C ILE A 120 -11.53 8.24 -10.92
N THR A 121 -12.17 8.87 -9.94
CA THR A 121 -12.66 10.25 -10.04
C THR A 121 -11.48 11.20 -10.20
N GLY A 122 -11.63 12.16 -11.10
CA GLY A 122 -10.60 13.15 -11.37
C GLY A 122 -11.08 14.24 -12.33
N ASP A 123 -10.13 15.05 -12.79
CA ASP A 123 -10.36 16.17 -13.68
C ASP A 123 -10.40 15.72 -15.16
N GLY A 124 -11.25 16.38 -15.95
CA GLY A 124 -11.32 16.19 -17.40
C GLY A 124 -12.11 14.95 -17.85
N THR A 125 -11.98 14.63 -19.13
CA THR A 125 -12.60 13.43 -19.72
C THR A 125 -11.84 12.19 -19.28
N PRO A 126 -12.53 11.13 -18.79
CA PRO A 126 -11.86 9.91 -18.36
C PRO A 126 -10.99 9.28 -19.45
N VAL A 127 -9.72 9.04 -19.11
CA VAL A 127 -8.81 8.27 -19.96
C VAL A 127 -9.06 6.78 -19.72
N SER A 128 -9.34 6.02 -20.79
CA SER A 128 -9.51 4.57 -20.70
C SER A 128 -8.16 3.88 -20.69
N VAL A 129 -7.93 3.01 -19.70
CA VAL A 129 -6.70 2.25 -19.51
C VAL A 129 -7.08 0.79 -19.33
N ASP A 130 -6.50 -0.10 -20.14
CA ASP A 130 -6.67 -1.55 -20.05
C ASP A 130 -5.32 -2.18 -19.72
N LEU A 131 -5.22 -2.82 -18.56
CA LEU A 131 -3.98 -3.38 -18.05
C LEU A 131 -4.22 -4.72 -17.34
N PRO A 132 -3.26 -5.67 -17.41
CA PRO A 132 -3.23 -6.82 -16.51
C PRO A 132 -3.24 -6.37 -15.04
N LEU A 133 -3.79 -7.19 -14.14
CA LEU A 133 -3.98 -6.84 -12.73
C LEU A 133 -2.67 -6.41 -12.04
N ALA A 134 -1.58 -7.15 -12.23
CA ALA A 134 -0.27 -6.82 -11.67
C ALA A 134 0.27 -5.49 -12.20
N THR A 135 0.15 -5.25 -13.51
CA THR A 135 0.58 -4.00 -14.15
C THR A 135 -0.26 -2.81 -13.69
N ALA A 136 -1.58 -3.00 -13.56
CA ALA A 136 -2.48 -1.98 -13.03
C ALA A 136 -2.13 -1.60 -11.59
N ALA A 137 -1.89 -2.58 -10.72
CA ALA A 137 -1.44 -2.35 -9.35
C ALA A 137 -0.09 -1.61 -9.29
N ALA A 138 0.89 -2.05 -10.09
CA ALA A 138 2.20 -1.41 -10.17
C ALA A 138 2.11 0.04 -10.68
N TRP A 139 1.31 0.30 -11.71
CA TRP A 139 1.10 1.64 -12.28
C TRP A 139 0.39 2.57 -11.30
N LEU A 140 -0.71 2.11 -10.70
CA LEU A 140 -1.43 2.89 -9.69
C LEU A 140 -0.55 3.16 -8.47
N ALA A 141 0.34 2.24 -8.09
CA ALA A 141 1.31 2.46 -7.03
C ALA A 141 2.50 3.33 -7.44
N GLY A 142 2.63 3.72 -8.71
CA GLY A 142 3.74 4.53 -9.21
C GLY A 142 5.06 3.76 -9.40
N ARG A 143 5.00 2.43 -9.52
CA ARG A 143 6.15 1.55 -9.82
C ARG A 143 6.19 1.04 -11.27
N HIS A 144 5.20 1.40 -12.09
CA HIS A 144 5.18 1.09 -13.53
C HIS A 144 4.96 2.36 -14.35
N HIS A 145 5.74 2.48 -15.42
CA HIS A 145 5.66 3.58 -16.37
C HIS A 145 5.77 3.02 -17.79
N GLU A 146 4.83 3.39 -18.65
CA GLU A 146 4.87 3.07 -20.07
C GLU A 146 4.31 4.24 -20.88
N ALA A 147 4.66 4.29 -22.17
CA ALA A 147 4.18 5.34 -23.05
C ALA A 147 2.65 5.21 -23.24
N GLY A 148 1.94 6.31 -23.05
CA GLY A 148 0.48 6.36 -23.20
C GLY A 148 -0.29 6.29 -21.89
N LEU A 149 0.33 5.88 -20.78
CA LEU A 149 -0.33 5.95 -19.48
C LEU A 149 -0.28 7.38 -18.89
N PRO A 150 -1.37 7.86 -18.27
CA PRO A 150 -1.36 9.08 -17.49
C PRO A 150 -0.27 9.05 -16.41
N THR A 151 0.43 10.17 -16.25
CA THR A 151 1.33 10.36 -15.10
C THR A 151 0.49 10.61 -13.86
N LEU A 152 0.75 9.83 -12.82
CA LEU A 152 0.01 9.88 -11.57
C LEU A 152 0.87 10.49 -10.46
N PRO A 153 0.29 11.28 -9.54
CA PRO A 153 0.98 11.68 -8.32
C PRO A 153 1.45 10.47 -7.52
N ASN A 154 2.55 10.63 -6.78
CA ASN A 154 3.11 9.58 -5.94
C ASN A 154 2.06 9.04 -4.97
N TRP A 155 2.05 7.72 -4.84
CA TRP A 155 1.31 7.00 -3.82
C TRP A 155 2.33 6.20 -3.00
N MET A 156 2.30 6.46 -1.69
CA MET A 156 3.28 5.97 -0.70
C MET A 156 4.70 6.50 -0.92
#